data_AF-A0A527ZBL8-F1
#
_entry.id   AF-A0A527ZBL8-F1
#
_cell.length_a   1.000
_cell.length_b   1.000
_cell.length_c   1.000
_cell.angle_alpha   90.00
_cell.angle_beta   90.00
_cell.angle_gamma   90.00
#
_symmetry.space_group_name_H-M   'P 1'
#
loop_
_entity.id
_entity.type
_entity.pdbx_description
1 polymer ?
#
loop_
_entity_poly.entity_id
_entity_poly.type
_entity_poly.pdbx_seq_one_letter_code
_entity_poly.pdbx_strand_id
1 'polypeptide(L)' 'YENEASLVEAFDQVSAKNDQVAYFGEFGEITFGHLRERMAAIQSALRTCEVGPRDMVAMLIDRSPEVATTTLAIRAM' A
#
# COMPACT_ATOMS: atom_id res chain seq x y z
N TYR A 1 -12.01 17.02 12.41
CA TYR A 1 -11.64 15.97 11.44
C TYR A 1 -11.46 16.50 10.01
N GLU A 2 -11.60 17.80 9.74
CA GLU A 2 -11.47 18.36 8.37
C GLU A 2 -10.01 18.57 7.88
N ASN A 3 -9.01 18.21 8.68
CA ASN A 3 -7.60 18.51 8.39
C ASN A 3 -6.66 17.31 8.61
N GLU A 4 -7.23 16.10 8.71
CA GLU A 4 -6.44 14.87 8.82
C GLU A 4 -6.19 14.34 7.41
N ALA A 5 -4.91 14.11 7.08
CA ALA A 5 -4.53 13.53 5.80
C ALA A 5 -5.22 12.17 5.61
N SER A 6 -5.66 11.88 4.39
CA SER A 6 -6.11 10.54 4.04
C SER A 6 -5.01 9.52 4.33
N LEU A 7 -5.39 8.26 4.55
CA LEU A 7 -4.43 7.19 4.80
C LEU A 7 -3.34 7.10 3.72
N VAL A 8 -3.69 7.38 2.47
CA VAL A 8 -2.77 7.40 1.33
C VAL A 8 -1.80 8.58 1.43
N GLU A 9 -2.30 9.79 1.72
CA GLU A 9 -1.45 10.97 1.87
C GLU A 9 -0.49 10.84 3.06
N ALA A 10 -0.95 10.30 4.19
CA ALA A 10 -0.10 10.01 5.34
C ALA A 10 0.99 8.97 4.99
N PHE A 11 0.62 7.93 4.24
CA PHE A 11 1.57 6.94 3.75
C PHE A 11 2.61 7.56 2.79
N ASP A 12 2.19 8.42 1.87
CA ASP A 12 3.09 9.08 0.90
C ASP A 12 4.09 10.01 1.59
N GLN A 13 3.68 10.70 2.65
CA GLN A 13 4.58 11.55 3.44
C GLN A 13 5.67 10.73 4.16
N VAL A 14 5.30 9.60 4.76
CA VAL A 14 6.24 8.75 5.50
C VAL A 14 7.14 7.95 4.56
N SER A 15 6.56 7.36 3.50
CA SER A 15 7.31 6.54 2.55
C SER A 15 8.28 7.35 1.68
N ALA A 16 8.18 8.69 1.67
CA ALA A 16 9.18 9.52 1.00
C ALA A 16 10.56 9.44 1.69
N LYS A 17 10.59 9.14 2.99
CA LYS A 17 11.81 8.94 3.79
C LYS A 17 12.18 7.45 3.86
N ASN A 18 12.22 6.78 2.69
CA ASN A 18 12.31 5.33 2.36
C ASN A 18 12.90 4.31 3.37
N ASP A 19 13.68 4.73 4.36
CA ASP A 19 14.45 3.89 5.28
C ASP A 19 13.72 3.57 6.60
N GLN A 20 12.59 4.23 6.88
CA GLN A 20 11.83 3.96 8.12
C GLN A 20 11.19 2.57 8.07
N VAL A 21 11.44 1.75 9.09
CA VAL A 21 10.85 0.41 9.25
C VAL A 21 9.34 0.52 9.51
N ALA A 22 8.54 -0.20 8.72
CA ALA A 22 7.08 -0.30 8.84
C ALA A 22 6.64 -1.65 9.44
N TYR A 23 7.33 -2.74 9.08
CA TYR A 23 7.11 -4.08 9.63
C TYR A 23 8.44 -4.70 10.06
N PHE A 24 8.41 -5.44 11.16
CA PHE A 24 9.50 -6.31 11.61
C PHE A 24 8.91 -7.64 12.08
N GLY A 25 9.61 -8.75 11.85
CA GLY A 25 9.17 -10.09 12.29
C GLY A 25 9.68 -11.20 11.39
N GLU A 26 8.86 -12.25 11.21
CA GLU A 26 9.21 -13.43 10.41
C GLU A 26 9.50 -13.12 8.93
N PHE A 27 8.99 -11.99 8.43
CA PHE A 27 9.22 -11.49 7.07
C PHE A 27 10.50 -10.62 6.95
N GLY A 28 11.27 -10.50 8.02
CA GLY A 28 12.39 -9.57 8.13
C GLY A 28 11.93 -8.13 8.36
N GLU A 29 12.85 -7.18 8.14
CA GLU A 29 12.57 -5.75 8.21
C GLU A 29 12.04 -5.26 6.86
N ILE A 30 10.83 -4.69 6.87
CA ILE A 30 10.23 -4.05 5.69
C ILE A 30 10.05 -2.57 6.00
N THR A 31 10.65 -1.73 5.16
CA THR A 31 10.54 -0.27 5.26
C THR A 31 9.32 0.27 4.54
N PHE A 32 8.95 1.51 4.83
CA PHE A 32 7.93 2.21 4.06
C PHE A 32 8.31 2.37 2.58
N GLY A 33 9.60 2.45 2.23
CA GLY A 33 10.06 2.43 0.84
C GLY A 33 9.74 1.10 0.15
N HIS A 34 10.01 -0.03 0.81
CA HIS A 34 9.65 -1.36 0.30
C HIS A 34 8.15 -1.54 0.07
N LEU A 35 7.30 -0.94 0.92
CA LEU A 35 5.85 -0.96 0.73
C LEU A 35 5.43 -0.10 -0.47
N ARG A 36 6.06 1.06 -0.68
CA ARG A 36 5.77 1.96 -1.80
C ARG A 36 6.07 1.29 -3.14
N GLU A 37 7.19 0.59 -3.25
CA GLU A 37 7.56 -0.15 -4.47
C GLU A 37 6.54 -1.25 -4.80
N ARG A 38 6.15 -2.04 -3.79
CA ARG A 38 5.13 -3.08 -3.95
C ARG A 38 3.76 -2.50 -4.29
N MET A 39 3.39 -1.37 -3.68
CA MET A 39 2.15 -0.66 -3.98
C MET A 39 2.09 -0.25 -5.46
N ALA A 40 3.17 0.32 -5.99
CA ALA A 40 3.25 0.69 -7.40
C ALA A 40 3.09 -0.51 -8.33
N ALA A 41 3.69 -1.65 -7.99
CA ALA A 41 3.53 -2.90 -8.75
C ALA A 41 2.08 -3.41 -8.74
N ILE A 42 1.41 -3.40 -7.59
CA ILE A 42 0.00 -3.82 -7.47
C ILE A 42 -0.91 -2.89 -8.27
N GLN A 43 -0.73 -1.58 -8.15
CA GLN A 43 -1.50 -0.61 -8.93
C GLN A 43 -1.31 -0.80 -10.44
N SER A 44 -0.08 -1.13 -10.87
CA SER A 44 0.19 -1.45 -12.28
C SER A 44 -0.62 -2.67 -12.73
N ALA A 45 -0.63 -3.73 -11.93
CA ALA A 45 -1.41 -4.94 -12.21
C ALA A 45 -2.92 -4.66 -12.26
N LEU A 46 -3.45 -3.90 -11.30
CA LEU A 46 -4.87 -3.52 -11.25
C LEU A 46 -5.28 -2.70 -12.48
N ARG A 47 -4.45 -1.75 -12.93
CA ARG A 47 -4.68 -1.00 -14.17
C ARG A 47 -4.67 -1.89 -15.40
N THR A 48 -3.79 -2.90 -15.45
CA THR A 48 -3.80 -3.89 -16.53
C THR A 48 -5.08 -4.72 -16.55
N CYS A 49 -5.69 -4.94 -15.38
CA CYS A 49 -7.02 -5.55 -15.25
C CYS A 49 -8.19 -4.57 -15.47
N GLU A 50 -7.91 -3.34 -15.92
CA GLU A 50 -8.90 -2.28 -16.16
C GLU A 50 -9.74 -1.91 -14.93
N VAL A 51 -9.21 -2.15 -13.72
CA VAL A 51 -9.86 -1.78 -12.47
C VAL A 51 -9.81 -0.26 -12.30
N GLY A 52 -10.98 0.34 -12.06
CA GLY A 52 -11.14 1.76 -11.83
C GLY A 52 -11.80 2.10 -10.49
N PRO A 53 -12.05 3.39 -10.24
CA PRO A 53 -12.76 3.84 -9.05
C PRO A 53 -14.12 3.17 -8.92
N ARG A 54 -14.45 2.71 -7.71
CA ARG A 54 -15.69 2.02 -7.33
C ARG A 54 -15.80 0.55 -7.76
N ASP A 55 -14.81 0.01 -8.43
CA ASP A 55 -14.76 -1.43 -8.70
C ASP A 55 -14.46 -2.22 -7.43
N MET A 56 -15.03 -3.42 -7.33
CA MET A 56 -14.81 -4.30 -6.19
C MET A 56 -13.58 -5.18 -6.43
N VAL A 57 -12.63 -5.13 -5.50
CA VAL A 57 -11.42 -5.96 -5.51
C VAL A 57 -11.45 -6.90 -4.32
N ALA A 58 -11.45 -8.22 -4.58
CA ALA A 58 -11.34 -9.23 -3.54
C ALA A 58 -9.86 -9.49 -3.18
N MET A 59 -9.57 -9.59 -1.89
CA MET A 59 -8.22 -9.88 -1.39
C MET A 59 -8.19 -11.25 -0.74
N LEU A 60 -7.41 -12.17 -1.30
CA LEU A 60 -7.07 -13.45 -0.69
C LEU A 60 -5.58 -13.46 -0.37
N ILE A 61 -5.23 -12.98 0.83
CA ILE A 61 -3.85 -12.78 1.26
C ILE A 61 -3.74 -13.26 2.71
N ASP A 62 -2.67 -13.99 3.00
CA ASP A 62 -2.33 -14.40 4.37
C ASP A 62 -1.97 -13.18 5.24
N ARG A 63 -1.83 -13.40 6.55
CA ARG A 63 -1.46 -12.34 7.48
C ARG A 63 -0.01 -11.90 7.26
N SER A 64 0.18 -10.92 6.40
CA SER A 64 1.49 -10.41 6.01
C SER A 64 1.43 -8.91 5.65
N PRO A 65 2.59 -8.25 5.48
CA PRO A 65 2.67 -6.83 5.07
C PRO A 65 1.91 -6.51 3.77
N GLU A 66 1.76 -7.50 2.90
CA GLU A 66 1.02 -7.42 1.63
C GLU A 66 -0.45 -7.03 1.83
N VAL A 67 -1.07 -7.34 2.98
CA VAL A 67 -2.43 -6.89 3.29
C VAL A 67 -2.51 -5.37 3.30
N ALA A 68 -1.58 -4.70 3.99
CA ALA A 68 -1.57 -3.24 4.08
C ALA A 68 -1.18 -2.62 2.74
N THR A 69 -0.16 -3.16 2.06
CA THR A 69 0.25 -2.67 0.74
C THR A 69 -0.88 -2.75 -0.27
N THR A 70 -1.58 -3.88 -0.34
CA THR A 70 -2.70 -4.08 -1.27
C THR A 70 -3.85 -3.14 -0.94
N THR A 71 -4.15 -2.96 0.35
CA THR A 71 -5.17 -2.04 0.82
C THR A 71 -4.87 -0.58 0.42
N LEU A 72 -3.61 -0.16 0.54
CA LEU A 72 -3.16 1.18 0.13
C LEU A 72 -3.21 1.33 -1.39
N ALA A 73 -2.76 0.32 -2.14
CA ALA A 73 -2.78 0.32 -3.60
C ALA A 73 -4.21 0.51 -4.14
N ILE A 74 -5.18 -0.23 -3.61
CA ILE A 74 -6.60 -0.14 -4.00
C ILE A 74 -7.19 1.22 -3.64
N ARG A 75 -6.86 1.77 -2.47
CA ARG A 75 -7.38 3.10 -2.03
C ARG A 75 -6.80 4.27 -2.81
N ALA A 76 -5.68 4.07 -3.49
CA ALA A 76 -4.97 5.08 -4.27
C ALA A 76 -5.15 4.89 -5.80
N MET A 77 -6.12 4.09 -6.23
CA MET A 77 -6.53 3.94 -7.63
C MET A 77 -7.42 5.09 -8.10
#